data_AF-A0A6I0LSX8-F1
#
_entry.id   AF-A0A6I0LSX8-F1
#
_cell.length_a   1.000
_cell.length_b   1.000
_cell.length_c   1.000
_cell.angle_alpha   90.00
_cell.angle_beta   90.00
_cell.angle_gamma   90.00
#
_symmetry.space_group_name_H-M   'P 1'
#
loop_
_entity.id
_entity.type
_entity.pdbx_description
1 polymer ?
#
loop_
_entity_poly.entity_id
_entity_poly.type
_entity_poly.pdbx_seq_one_letter_code
_entity_poly.pdbx_strand_id
1 'polypeptide(L)'
;MGFIDWMQQRGRHRLDYKQLETVSGQAEALLKKRDFKGLRGLVEKYRDSYEAIERISMKMFVEKPVCTPEDAADKEMIRLMETLRQTGFMQQEGNRLADIPAENAGGIHIMLAMYTFMLDRYLDKHPESDIGHPDKTEVDAAGQILDRRYEGTDAWQLSQFILYRTIPSEYVIQRYGLAEDRERYSALNDRCLEAWKTGDRRLERELSEQLYEVELRFERNSERALESIVNVRAPEAYLMYLSEELEKLGVCVWNPDRVEDAGHDFLRRHGIRADSPPAELEKQIENAYKSLDERIVRLCGRRPYADELFAGKRRQSEPQHEKKQYAQRQPPQLPKQKSRGMKPSF
;
A
#
# COMPACT_ATOMS: atom_id res chain seq x y z
N MET A 1 -28.21 -28.61 -30.28
CA MET A 1 -28.18 -29.64 -29.23
C MET A 1 -29.41 -29.43 -28.34
N GLY A 2 -30.16 -30.49 -28.02
CA GLY A 2 -31.39 -30.39 -27.21
C GLY A 2 -31.13 -30.52 -25.71
N PHE A 3 -32.01 -29.94 -24.88
CA PHE A 3 -31.94 -29.96 -23.40
C PHE A 3 -31.83 -31.38 -22.79
N ILE A 4 -32.44 -32.38 -23.44
CA ILE A 4 -32.39 -33.78 -23.01
C ILE A 4 -31.03 -34.42 -23.34
N ASP A 5 -30.43 -34.06 -24.47
CA ASP A 5 -29.09 -34.50 -24.89
C ASP A 5 -28.01 -33.89 -23.97
N TRP A 6 -28.24 -32.62 -23.58
CA TRP A 6 -27.46 -31.89 -22.58
C TRP A 6 -27.55 -32.51 -21.17
N MET A 7 -28.74 -32.92 -20.72
CA MET A 7 -28.90 -33.62 -19.44
C MET A 7 -28.36 -35.06 -19.46
N GLN A 8 -28.47 -35.77 -20.59
CA GLN A 8 -27.91 -37.12 -20.73
C GLN A 8 -26.38 -37.13 -20.76
N GLN A 9 -25.74 -36.10 -21.31
CA GLN A 9 -24.28 -35.93 -21.21
C GLN A 9 -23.82 -35.70 -19.75
N ARG A 10 -24.55 -34.88 -18.97
CA ARG A 10 -24.29 -34.68 -17.53
C ARG A 10 -24.47 -35.95 -16.70
N GLY A 11 -25.41 -36.82 -17.07
CA GLY A 11 -25.69 -38.06 -16.34
C GLY A 11 -24.60 -39.14 -16.44
N ARG A 12 -23.76 -39.13 -17.49
CA ARG A 12 -22.79 -40.22 -17.77
C ARG A 12 -21.43 -40.07 -17.08
N HIS A 13 -21.10 -38.90 -16.53
CA HIS A 13 -19.80 -38.61 -15.90
C HIS A 13 -19.91 -38.00 -14.49
N ARG A 14 -21.07 -38.13 -13.84
CA ARG A 14 -21.31 -37.53 -12.54
C ARG A 14 -20.55 -38.30 -11.45
N LEU A 15 -19.49 -37.69 -10.93
CA LEU A 15 -18.72 -38.24 -9.81
C LEU A 15 -19.55 -38.19 -8.53
N ASP A 16 -19.39 -39.21 -7.69
CA ASP A 16 -19.95 -39.17 -6.34
C ASP A 16 -19.16 -38.23 -5.42
N TYR A 17 -19.73 -37.95 -4.25
CA TYR A 17 -19.11 -37.03 -3.28
C TYR A 17 -17.71 -37.50 -2.82
N LYS A 18 -17.49 -38.80 -2.61
CA LYS A 18 -16.19 -39.32 -2.16
C LYS A 18 -15.13 -39.20 -3.25
N GLN A 19 -15.53 -39.39 -4.50
CA GLN A 19 -14.68 -39.18 -5.67
C GLN A 19 -14.30 -37.70 -5.80
N LEU A 20 -15.26 -36.78 -5.64
CA LEU A 20 -14.99 -35.34 -5.66
C LEU A 20 -14.05 -34.90 -4.52
N GLU A 21 -14.19 -35.45 -3.32
CA GLU A 21 -13.25 -35.20 -2.22
C GLU A 21 -11.85 -35.75 -2.52
N THR A 22 -11.77 -36.90 -3.19
CA THR A 22 -10.48 -37.44 -3.63
C THR A 22 -9.81 -36.52 -4.65
N VAL A 23 -10.55 -36.00 -5.63
CA VAL A 23 -10.03 -35.04 -6.63
C VAL A 23 -9.55 -33.76 -5.94
N SER A 24 -10.37 -33.23 -5.02
CA SER A 24 -10.05 -32.05 -4.22
C SER A 24 -8.74 -32.23 -3.42
N GLY A 25 -8.58 -33.36 -2.73
CA GLY A 25 -7.37 -33.69 -1.98
C GLY A 25 -6.13 -33.90 -2.87
N GLN A 26 -6.31 -34.50 -4.06
CA GLN A 26 -5.24 -34.65 -5.04
C GLN A 26 -4.77 -33.29 -5.56
N ALA A 27 -5.70 -32.41 -5.95
CA ALA A 27 -5.38 -31.06 -6.43
C ALA A 27 -4.62 -30.26 -5.37
N GLU A 28 -5.08 -30.28 -4.12
CA GLU A 28 -4.41 -29.60 -3.00
C GLU A 28 -2.99 -30.12 -2.77
N ALA A 29 -2.80 -31.44 -2.79
CA ALA A 29 -1.47 -32.03 -2.61
C ALA A 29 -0.50 -31.66 -3.75
N LEU A 30 -0.99 -31.58 -4.98
CA LEU A 30 -0.20 -31.17 -6.14
C LEU A 30 0.17 -29.68 -6.08
N LEU A 31 -0.79 -28.82 -5.72
CA LEU A 31 -0.58 -27.38 -5.55
C LEU A 31 0.47 -27.07 -4.47
N LYS A 32 0.38 -27.72 -3.31
CA LYS A 32 1.36 -27.56 -2.22
C LYS A 32 2.77 -27.97 -2.60
N LYS A 33 2.90 -28.94 -3.51
CA LYS A 33 4.19 -29.40 -4.06
C LYS A 33 4.64 -28.60 -5.28
N ARG A 34 3.85 -27.64 -5.75
CA ARG A 34 4.03 -26.92 -7.02
C ARG A 34 4.20 -27.87 -8.22
N ASP A 35 3.51 -29.01 -8.22
CA ASP A 35 3.52 -29.97 -9.32
C ASP A 35 2.46 -29.61 -10.38
N PHE A 36 2.75 -28.59 -11.20
CA PHE A 36 1.84 -28.11 -12.23
C PHE A 36 1.64 -29.11 -13.37
N LYS A 37 2.63 -29.96 -13.64
CA LYS A 37 2.50 -31.05 -14.62
C LYS A 37 1.49 -32.09 -14.15
N GLY A 38 1.59 -32.52 -12.89
CA GLY A 38 0.64 -33.42 -12.27
C GLY A 38 -0.77 -32.81 -12.19
N LEU A 39 -0.86 -31.52 -11.84
CA LEU A 39 -2.13 -30.80 -11.81
C LEU A 39 -2.76 -30.70 -13.21
N ARG A 40 -1.97 -30.45 -14.25
CA ARG A 40 -2.45 -30.48 -15.64
C ARG A 40 -2.98 -31.86 -16.00
N GLY A 41 -2.25 -32.93 -15.67
CA GLY A 41 -2.73 -34.29 -15.89
C GLY A 41 -4.06 -34.59 -15.17
N LEU A 42 -4.27 -34.00 -14.00
CA LEU A 42 -5.54 -34.09 -13.27
C LEU A 42 -6.67 -33.34 -14.01
N VAL A 43 -6.40 -32.13 -14.50
CA VAL A 43 -7.36 -31.36 -15.33
C VAL A 43 -7.69 -32.11 -16.63
N GLU A 44 -6.69 -32.67 -17.32
CA GLU A 44 -6.88 -33.46 -18.53
C GLU A 44 -7.75 -34.70 -18.27
N LYS A 45 -7.49 -35.41 -17.18
CA LYS A 45 -8.25 -36.60 -16.78
C LYS A 45 -9.73 -36.30 -16.51
N TYR A 46 -10.02 -35.14 -15.95
CA TYR A 46 -11.37 -34.74 -15.56
C TYR A 46 -11.98 -33.64 -16.44
N ARG A 47 -11.42 -33.41 -17.65
CA ARG A 47 -11.77 -32.29 -18.54
C ARG A 47 -13.26 -32.19 -18.90
N ASP A 48 -13.97 -33.32 -18.88
CA ASP A 48 -15.39 -33.44 -19.23
C ASP A 48 -16.31 -33.42 -17.99
N SER A 49 -15.76 -33.41 -16.77
CA SER A 49 -16.52 -33.33 -15.53
C SER A 49 -16.49 -31.91 -14.99
N TYR A 50 -17.63 -31.21 -15.11
CA TYR A 50 -17.79 -29.87 -14.58
C TYR A 50 -17.45 -29.81 -13.08
N GLU A 51 -18.04 -30.69 -12.27
CA GLU A 51 -17.87 -30.68 -10.81
C GLU A 51 -16.43 -30.94 -10.40
N ALA A 52 -15.70 -31.80 -11.13
CA ALA A 52 -14.30 -32.06 -10.84
C ALA A 52 -13.41 -30.84 -11.14
N ILE A 53 -13.59 -30.21 -12.31
CA ILE A 53 -12.83 -29.02 -12.68
C ILE A 53 -13.16 -27.84 -11.76
N GLU A 54 -14.42 -27.68 -11.37
CA GLU A 54 -14.83 -26.68 -10.37
C GLU A 54 -14.07 -26.89 -9.05
N ARG A 55 -14.01 -28.12 -8.52
CA ARG A 55 -13.26 -28.43 -7.29
C ARG A 55 -11.77 -28.15 -7.42
N ILE A 56 -11.15 -28.51 -8.56
CA ILE A 56 -9.75 -28.19 -8.84
C ILE A 56 -9.54 -26.68 -8.85
N SER A 57 -10.41 -25.94 -9.54
CA SER A 57 -10.35 -24.48 -9.68
C SER A 57 -10.50 -23.77 -8.32
N MET A 58 -11.40 -24.25 -7.46
CA MET A 58 -11.52 -23.76 -6.08
C MET A 58 -10.21 -23.94 -5.30
N LYS A 59 -9.56 -25.10 -5.43
CA LYS A 59 -8.26 -25.34 -4.79
C LYS A 59 -7.17 -24.44 -5.35
N MET A 60 -7.12 -24.22 -6.66
CA MET A 60 -6.20 -23.27 -7.27
C MET A 60 -6.41 -21.85 -6.76
N PHE A 61 -7.66 -21.42 -6.61
CA PHE A 61 -7.98 -20.09 -6.06
C PHE A 61 -7.50 -19.93 -4.59
N VAL A 62 -7.65 -20.97 -3.78
CA VAL A 62 -7.22 -20.96 -2.37
C VAL A 62 -5.70 -21.00 -2.25
N GLU A 63 -5.04 -21.92 -2.96
CA GLU A 63 -3.59 -22.14 -2.86
C GLU A 63 -2.77 -21.09 -3.63
N LYS A 64 -3.41 -20.31 -4.53
CA LYS A 64 -2.80 -19.20 -5.28
C LYS A 64 -1.47 -19.58 -5.92
N PRO A 65 -1.45 -20.51 -6.90
CA PRO A 65 -0.20 -21.05 -7.43
C PRO A 65 0.65 -20.03 -8.19
N VAL A 66 0.03 -18.95 -8.70
CA VAL A 66 0.70 -17.83 -9.35
C VAL A 66 0.77 -16.66 -8.38
N CYS A 67 1.94 -16.47 -7.78
CA CYS A 67 2.22 -15.34 -6.89
C CYS A 67 3.15 -14.33 -7.55
N THR A 68 4.13 -14.76 -8.35
CA THR A 68 5.11 -13.88 -9.00
C THR A 68 5.01 -13.90 -10.53
N PRO A 69 5.64 -12.94 -11.23
CA PRO A 69 5.79 -13.00 -12.69
C PRO A 69 6.45 -14.31 -13.18
N GLU A 70 7.47 -14.80 -12.47
CA GLU A 70 8.17 -16.04 -12.81
C GLU A 70 7.25 -17.27 -12.67
N ASP A 71 6.35 -17.29 -11.67
CA ASP A 71 5.36 -18.35 -11.54
C ASP A 71 4.41 -18.41 -12.75
N ALA A 72 4.02 -17.25 -13.27
CA ALA A 72 3.16 -17.16 -14.45
C ALA A 72 3.88 -17.60 -15.73
N ALA A 73 5.18 -17.33 -15.82
CA ALA A 73 6.03 -17.74 -16.95
C ALA A 73 6.51 -19.19 -16.86
N ASP A 74 6.22 -19.92 -15.78
CA ASP A 74 6.56 -21.34 -15.67
C ASP A 74 5.91 -22.14 -16.81
N LYS A 75 6.73 -22.95 -17.48
CA LYS A 75 6.31 -23.70 -18.66
C LYS A 75 5.15 -24.66 -18.40
N GLU A 76 5.11 -25.30 -17.23
CA GLU A 76 4.02 -26.21 -16.89
C GLU A 76 2.79 -25.44 -16.39
N MET A 77 2.96 -24.26 -15.78
CA MET A 77 1.88 -23.33 -15.48
C MET A 77 1.17 -22.85 -16.75
N ILE A 78 1.91 -22.42 -17.77
CA ILE A 78 1.36 -21.98 -19.06
C ILE A 78 0.50 -23.10 -19.67
N ARG A 79 1.07 -24.31 -19.75
CA ARG A 79 0.35 -25.49 -20.27
C ARG A 79 -0.88 -25.84 -19.43
N LEU A 80 -0.79 -25.72 -18.11
CA LEU A 80 -1.94 -25.92 -17.22
C LEU A 80 -3.06 -24.93 -17.53
N MET A 81 -2.74 -23.64 -17.69
CA MET A 81 -3.73 -22.60 -18.01
C MET A 81 -4.35 -22.82 -19.39
N GLU A 82 -3.56 -23.19 -20.40
CA GLU A 82 -4.04 -23.56 -21.73
C GLU A 82 -5.02 -24.74 -21.67
N THR A 83 -4.65 -25.81 -20.96
CA THR A 83 -5.53 -26.99 -20.77
C THR A 83 -6.81 -26.60 -20.02
N LEU A 84 -6.70 -25.80 -18.96
CA LEU A 84 -7.85 -25.38 -18.16
C LEU A 84 -8.86 -24.58 -19.00
N ARG A 85 -8.39 -23.61 -19.81
CA ARG A 85 -9.23 -22.80 -20.72
C ARG A 85 -9.98 -23.66 -21.75
N GLN A 86 -9.48 -24.85 -22.08
CA GLN A 86 -10.11 -25.76 -23.03
C GLN A 86 -11.17 -26.69 -22.41
N THR A 87 -11.38 -26.64 -21.08
CA THR A 87 -12.39 -27.48 -20.40
C THR A 87 -13.82 -26.99 -20.67
N GLY A 88 -14.79 -27.91 -20.61
CA GLY A 88 -16.21 -27.55 -20.71
C GLY A 88 -16.70 -26.65 -19.57
N PHE A 89 -16.06 -26.74 -18.40
CA PHE A 89 -16.27 -25.83 -17.27
C PHE A 89 -15.95 -24.39 -17.67
N MET A 90 -14.77 -24.14 -18.22
CA MET A 90 -14.36 -22.80 -18.63
C MET A 90 -15.18 -22.22 -19.80
N GLN A 91 -15.69 -23.08 -20.68
CA GLN A 91 -16.63 -22.65 -21.72
C GLN A 91 -17.95 -22.15 -21.16
N GLN A 92 -18.37 -22.66 -19.99
CA GLN A 92 -19.60 -22.24 -19.31
C GLN A 92 -19.38 -21.01 -18.43
N GLU A 93 -18.29 -20.98 -17.67
CA GLU A 93 -17.99 -19.87 -16.75
C GLU A 93 -17.53 -18.60 -17.48
N GLY A 94 -16.87 -18.74 -18.62
CA GLY A 94 -16.35 -17.62 -19.40
C GLY A 94 -14.83 -17.72 -19.56
N ASN A 95 -14.38 -17.79 -20.81
CA ASN A 95 -12.97 -18.00 -21.14
C ASN A 95 -12.16 -16.72 -21.33
N ARG A 96 -12.85 -15.59 -21.45
CA ARG A 96 -12.27 -14.27 -21.72
C ARG A 96 -12.58 -13.36 -20.57
N LEU A 97 -11.54 -12.78 -19.99
CA LEU A 97 -11.67 -11.83 -18.88
C LEU A 97 -12.37 -10.55 -19.35
N ALA A 98 -12.14 -10.14 -20.60
CA ALA A 98 -12.77 -8.95 -21.18
C ALA A 98 -14.29 -9.03 -21.28
N ASP A 99 -14.86 -10.24 -21.29
CA ASP A 99 -16.31 -10.45 -21.37
C ASP A 99 -16.98 -10.50 -19.98
N ILE A 100 -16.20 -10.39 -18.89
CA ILE A 100 -16.65 -10.61 -17.52
C ILE A 100 -16.57 -9.30 -16.73
N PRO A 101 -17.70 -8.73 -16.28
CA PRO A 101 -17.69 -7.59 -15.38
C PRO A 101 -16.95 -7.90 -14.08
N ALA A 102 -16.15 -6.96 -13.59
CA ALA A 102 -15.31 -7.15 -12.40
C ALA A 102 -16.12 -7.54 -11.15
N GLU A 103 -17.38 -7.08 -11.05
CA GLU A 103 -18.29 -7.41 -9.95
C GLU A 103 -18.79 -8.86 -9.98
N ASN A 104 -18.77 -9.49 -11.16
CA ASN A 104 -19.25 -10.85 -11.38
C ASN A 104 -18.10 -11.87 -11.41
N ALA A 105 -16.85 -11.43 -11.29
CA ALA A 105 -15.68 -12.28 -11.36
C ALA A 105 -15.59 -13.23 -10.14
N GLY A 106 -15.97 -14.49 -10.35
CA GLY A 106 -15.72 -15.59 -9.41
C GLY A 106 -14.24 -15.96 -9.22
N GLY A 107 -13.97 -16.92 -8.33
CA GLY A 107 -12.60 -17.32 -7.94
C GLY A 107 -11.73 -17.79 -9.10
N ILE A 108 -12.30 -18.48 -10.08
CA ILE A 108 -11.60 -18.91 -11.30
C ILE A 108 -11.14 -17.70 -12.13
N HIS A 109 -12.00 -16.69 -12.28
CA HIS A 109 -11.70 -15.47 -13.03
C HIS A 109 -10.62 -14.65 -12.33
N ILE A 110 -10.65 -14.56 -11.00
CA ILE A 110 -9.59 -13.89 -10.22
C ILE A 110 -8.24 -14.60 -10.42
N MET A 111 -8.24 -15.93 -10.46
CA MET A 111 -7.02 -16.72 -10.69
C MET A 111 -6.48 -16.53 -12.11
N LEU A 112 -7.36 -16.55 -13.12
CA LEU A 112 -6.99 -16.25 -14.52
C LEU A 112 -6.50 -14.81 -14.68
N ALA A 113 -7.11 -13.85 -13.99
CA ALA A 113 -6.68 -12.47 -13.96
C ALA A 113 -5.28 -12.34 -13.35
N MET A 114 -5.02 -13.00 -12.21
CA MET A 114 -3.70 -13.01 -11.59
C MET A 114 -2.64 -13.58 -12.54
N TYR A 115 -2.93 -14.72 -13.17
CA TYR A 115 -2.04 -15.32 -14.17
C TYR A 115 -1.77 -14.37 -15.33
N THR A 116 -2.81 -13.80 -15.93
CA THR A 116 -2.71 -12.92 -17.11
C THR A 116 -1.93 -11.65 -16.77
N PHE A 117 -2.23 -11.03 -15.64
CA PHE A 117 -1.53 -9.84 -15.15
C PHE A 117 -0.05 -10.13 -14.86
N MET A 118 0.26 -11.21 -14.14
CA MET A 118 1.65 -11.53 -13.80
C MET A 118 2.48 -11.93 -15.02
N LEU A 119 1.89 -12.65 -15.99
CA LEU A 119 2.55 -13.01 -17.23
C LEU A 119 2.90 -11.76 -18.06
N ASP A 120 1.99 -10.79 -18.14
CA ASP A 120 2.26 -9.50 -18.78
C ASP A 120 3.47 -8.79 -18.13
N ARG A 121 3.52 -8.74 -16.79
CA ARG A 121 4.66 -8.16 -16.05
C ARG A 121 5.98 -8.90 -16.27
N TYR A 122 5.93 -10.22 -16.43
CA TYR A 122 7.11 -10.99 -16.77
C TYR A 122 7.64 -10.58 -18.15
N LEU A 123 6.75 -10.48 -19.13
CA LEU A 123 7.11 -10.17 -20.51
C LEU A 123 7.59 -8.73 -20.69
N ASP A 124 7.05 -7.78 -19.94
CA ASP A 124 7.58 -6.40 -19.86
C ASP A 124 9.07 -6.38 -19.48
N LYS A 125 9.51 -7.28 -18.59
CA LYS A 125 10.90 -7.40 -18.14
C LYS A 125 11.76 -8.30 -19.04
N HIS A 126 11.12 -9.21 -19.78
CA HIS A 126 11.77 -10.24 -20.59
C HIS A 126 11.26 -10.20 -22.05
N PRO A 127 11.51 -9.09 -22.79
CA PRO A 127 11.04 -8.95 -24.17
C PRO A 127 11.67 -9.98 -25.13
N GLU A 128 12.79 -10.60 -24.74
CA GLU A 128 13.46 -11.67 -25.47
C GLU A 128 12.80 -13.04 -25.33
N SER A 129 11.81 -13.19 -24.46
CA SER A 129 11.13 -14.46 -24.23
C SER A 129 10.32 -14.91 -25.45
N ASP A 130 10.34 -16.22 -25.72
CA ASP A 130 9.52 -16.83 -26.79
C ASP A 130 8.04 -16.99 -26.41
N ILE A 131 7.66 -16.59 -25.19
CA ILE A 131 6.27 -16.69 -24.70
C ILE A 131 5.42 -15.60 -25.36
N GLY A 132 4.25 -16.01 -25.88
CA GLY A 132 3.29 -15.08 -26.48
C GLY A 132 2.70 -14.10 -25.46
N HIS A 133 2.62 -12.83 -25.83
CA HIS A 133 1.97 -11.81 -24.99
C HIS A 133 0.47 -12.07 -24.88
N PRO A 134 -0.11 -11.93 -23.67
CA PRO A 134 -1.56 -11.84 -23.54
C PRO A 134 -2.13 -10.67 -24.35
N ASP A 135 -3.38 -10.80 -24.80
CA ASP A 135 -4.06 -9.69 -25.46
C ASP A 135 -4.19 -8.51 -24.49
N LYS A 136 -3.88 -7.30 -24.96
CA LYS A 136 -4.00 -6.08 -24.17
C LYS A 136 -5.39 -5.93 -23.53
N THR A 137 -6.47 -6.28 -24.24
CA THR A 137 -7.82 -6.18 -23.65
C THR A 137 -8.02 -7.15 -22.50
N GLU A 138 -7.39 -8.33 -22.55
CA GLU A 138 -7.42 -9.30 -21.45
C GLU A 138 -6.56 -8.84 -20.28
N VAL A 139 -5.42 -8.18 -20.53
CA VAL A 139 -4.57 -7.59 -19.48
C VAL A 139 -5.31 -6.45 -18.77
N ASP A 140 -5.95 -5.56 -19.54
CA ASP A 140 -6.73 -4.45 -18.99
C ASP A 140 -7.90 -4.98 -18.14
N ALA A 141 -8.62 -6.00 -18.62
CA ALA A 141 -9.69 -6.65 -17.87
C ALA A 141 -9.19 -7.38 -16.61
N ALA A 142 -8.04 -8.07 -16.70
CA ALA A 142 -7.39 -8.69 -15.56
C ALA A 142 -7.07 -7.65 -14.47
N GLY A 143 -6.52 -6.49 -14.87
CA GLY A 143 -6.27 -5.36 -13.97
C GLY A 143 -7.54 -4.88 -13.27
N GLN A 144 -8.65 -4.70 -13.99
CA GLN A 144 -9.92 -4.27 -13.40
C GLN A 144 -10.49 -5.28 -12.40
N ILE A 145 -10.47 -6.57 -12.74
CA ILE A 145 -10.92 -7.65 -11.84
C ILE A 145 -10.08 -7.66 -10.56
N LEU A 146 -8.76 -7.52 -10.68
CA LEU A 146 -7.86 -7.52 -9.54
C LEU A 146 -7.96 -6.23 -8.71
N ASP A 147 -8.07 -5.06 -9.34
CA ASP A 147 -8.31 -3.79 -8.63
C ASP A 147 -9.60 -3.88 -7.80
N ARG A 148 -10.67 -4.45 -8.36
CA ARG A 148 -11.92 -4.70 -7.63
C ARG A 148 -11.73 -5.68 -6.47
N ARG A 149 -10.93 -6.73 -6.66
CA ARG A 149 -10.62 -7.74 -5.64
C ARG A 149 -9.79 -7.17 -4.49
N TYR A 150 -8.89 -6.24 -4.79
CA TYR A 150 -7.96 -5.65 -3.84
C TYR A 150 -8.42 -4.31 -3.28
N GLU A 151 -9.58 -3.82 -3.69
CA GLU A 151 -10.16 -2.55 -3.20
C GLU A 151 -10.08 -2.45 -1.67
N GLY A 152 -9.33 -1.45 -1.20
CA GLY A 152 -9.08 -1.18 0.23
C GLY A 152 -8.02 -2.09 0.87
N THR A 153 -7.83 -3.30 0.36
CA THR A 153 -6.75 -4.20 0.79
C THR A 153 -5.39 -3.69 0.33
N ASP A 154 -5.31 -3.12 -0.87
CA ASP A 154 -4.11 -2.49 -1.40
C ASP A 154 -3.67 -1.28 -0.57
N ALA A 155 -4.57 -0.35 -0.28
CA ALA A 155 -4.32 0.79 0.60
C ALA A 155 -3.89 0.32 2.00
N TRP A 156 -4.53 -0.72 2.53
CA TRP A 156 -4.11 -1.33 3.79
C TRP A 156 -2.69 -1.92 3.70
N GLN A 157 -2.37 -2.74 2.69
CA GLN A 157 -1.04 -3.35 2.53
C GLN A 157 0.06 -2.29 2.37
N LEU A 158 -0.18 -1.25 1.57
CA LEU A 158 0.76 -0.14 1.41
C LEU A 158 0.99 0.57 2.76
N SER A 159 -0.08 0.81 3.54
CA SER A 159 0.06 1.37 4.89
C SER A 159 0.84 0.47 5.84
N GLN A 160 0.67 -0.86 5.76
CA GLN A 160 1.42 -1.80 6.61
C GLN A 160 2.91 -1.79 6.29
N PHE A 161 3.28 -1.57 5.04
CA PHE A 161 4.69 -1.39 4.68
C PHE A 161 5.25 -0.08 5.26
N ILE A 162 4.51 1.03 5.12
CA ILE A 162 4.91 2.34 5.65
C ILE A 162 5.08 2.29 7.17
N LEU A 163 4.14 1.68 7.88
CA LEU A 163 4.12 1.67 9.35
C LEU A 163 5.02 0.60 9.96
N TYR A 164 5.07 -0.59 9.34
CA TYR A 164 5.63 -1.80 9.97
C TYR A 164 6.56 -2.60 9.07
N ARG A 165 6.93 -2.08 7.88
CA ARG A 165 7.77 -2.77 6.89
C ARG A 165 7.25 -4.14 6.48
N THR A 166 5.94 -4.36 6.61
CA THR A 166 5.30 -5.58 6.10
C THR A 166 5.20 -5.48 4.59
N ILE A 167 5.94 -6.35 3.87
CA ILE A 167 6.00 -6.34 2.41
C ILE A 167 4.60 -6.57 1.81
N PRO A 168 4.13 -5.71 0.90
CA PRO A 168 2.84 -5.91 0.22
C PRO A 168 2.84 -7.18 -0.63
N SER A 169 1.64 -7.62 -1.03
CA SER A 169 1.55 -8.73 -1.99
C SER A 169 2.16 -8.36 -3.34
N GLU A 170 2.65 -9.36 -4.06
CA GLU A 170 3.24 -9.16 -5.39
C GLU A 170 2.29 -8.43 -6.34
N TYR A 171 0.98 -8.68 -6.27
CA TYR A 171 0.01 -7.92 -7.05
C TYR A 171 0.13 -6.42 -6.79
N VAL A 172 0.10 -5.99 -5.52
CA VAL A 172 0.22 -4.58 -5.13
C VAL A 172 1.57 -4.02 -5.54
N ILE A 173 2.65 -4.78 -5.36
CA ILE A 173 4.00 -4.38 -5.78
C ILE A 173 4.05 -4.08 -7.28
N GLN A 174 3.56 -5.00 -8.11
CA GLN A 174 3.58 -4.85 -9.56
C GLN A 174 2.59 -3.77 -10.02
N ARG A 175 1.38 -3.73 -9.46
CA ARG A 175 0.30 -2.80 -9.83
C ARG A 175 0.67 -1.33 -9.64
N TYR A 176 1.47 -1.04 -8.61
CA TYR A 176 1.91 0.30 -8.24
C TYR A 176 3.38 0.60 -8.57
N GLY A 177 4.04 -0.25 -9.36
CA GLY A 177 5.40 0.02 -9.85
C GLY A 177 6.50 -0.03 -8.78
N LEU A 178 6.32 -0.87 -7.75
CA LEU A 178 7.23 -1.00 -6.61
C LEU A 178 8.21 -2.18 -6.74
N ALA A 179 8.20 -2.89 -7.88
CA ALA A 179 8.97 -4.11 -8.07
C ALA A 179 10.49 -3.91 -7.91
N GLU A 180 11.02 -2.83 -8.48
CA GLU A 180 12.45 -2.50 -8.38
C GLU A 180 12.86 -2.20 -6.92
N ASP A 181 12.03 -1.48 -6.16
CA ASP A 181 12.28 -1.19 -4.76
C ASP A 181 12.30 -2.47 -3.93
N ARG A 182 11.31 -3.35 -4.14
CA ARG A 182 11.23 -4.65 -3.48
C ARG A 182 12.42 -5.54 -3.79
N GLU A 183 12.85 -5.61 -5.04
CA GLU A 183 14.00 -6.43 -5.45
C GLU A 183 15.30 -5.94 -4.79
N ARG A 184 15.54 -4.63 -4.82
CA ARG A 184 16.71 -4.01 -4.16
C ARG A 184 16.68 -4.24 -2.65
N TYR A 185 15.50 -4.07 -2.04
CA TYR A 185 15.30 -4.30 -0.61
C TYR A 185 15.64 -5.74 -0.25
N SER A 186 15.08 -6.74 -0.95
CA SER A 186 15.33 -8.15 -0.68
C SER A 186 16.81 -8.50 -0.83
N ALA A 187 17.45 -8.08 -1.93
CA ALA A 187 18.84 -8.38 -2.20
C ALA A 187 19.80 -7.78 -1.15
N LEU A 188 19.53 -6.54 -0.69
CA LEU A 188 20.33 -5.92 0.37
C LEU A 188 20.06 -6.56 1.73
N ASN A 189 18.80 -6.88 2.05
CA ASN A 189 18.44 -7.52 3.30
C ASN A 189 19.09 -8.91 3.45
N ASP A 190 19.13 -9.71 2.38
CA ASP A 190 19.82 -11.01 2.37
C ASP A 190 21.32 -10.86 2.61
N ARG A 191 21.96 -9.88 1.95
CA ARG A 191 23.38 -9.57 2.16
C ARG A 191 23.67 -9.07 3.58
N CYS A 192 22.80 -8.24 4.16
CA CYS A 192 22.88 -7.82 5.56
C CYS A 192 22.85 -9.04 6.49
N LEU A 193 21.91 -9.96 6.25
CA LEU A 193 21.76 -11.17 7.04
C LEU A 193 22.99 -12.08 6.94
N GLU A 194 23.60 -12.20 5.76
CA GLU A 194 24.86 -12.92 5.57
C GLU A 194 26.03 -12.25 6.29
N ALA A 195 26.17 -10.93 6.20
CA ALA A 195 27.20 -10.17 6.92
C ALA A 195 27.07 -10.34 8.44
N TRP A 196 25.83 -10.28 8.95
CA TRP A 196 25.53 -10.54 10.35
C TRP A 196 25.91 -11.96 10.78
N LYS A 197 25.56 -12.97 9.97
CA LYS A 197 25.92 -14.38 10.23
C LYS A 197 27.43 -14.63 10.24
N THR A 198 28.17 -13.93 9.38
CA THR A 198 29.64 -14.06 9.28
C THR A 198 30.40 -13.21 10.30
N GLY A 199 29.71 -12.29 10.98
CA GLY A 199 30.30 -11.41 12.00
C GLY A 199 31.10 -10.24 11.44
N ASP A 200 31.02 -9.96 10.13
CA ASP A 200 31.66 -8.80 9.52
C ASP A 200 30.89 -7.52 9.84
N ARG A 201 31.21 -6.94 11.01
CA ARG A 201 30.55 -5.72 11.51
C ARG A 201 30.75 -4.50 10.62
N ARG A 202 31.82 -4.44 9.81
CA ARG A 202 32.07 -3.30 8.93
C ARG A 202 31.13 -3.37 7.73
N LEU A 203 31.07 -4.54 7.10
CA LEU A 203 30.18 -4.79 5.98
C LEU A 203 28.71 -4.67 6.40
N GLU A 204 28.35 -5.24 7.55
CA GLU A 204 27.01 -5.12 8.13
C GLU A 204 26.57 -3.65 8.26
N ARG A 205 27.44 -2.80 8.82
CA ARG A 205 27.14 -1.36 8.98
C ARG A 205 26.96 -0.66 7.63
N GLU A 206 27.82 -0.95 6.66
CA GLU A 206 27.73 -0.36 5.32
C GLU A 206 26.44 -0.78 4.61
N LEU A 207 26.10 -2.06 4.66
CA LEU A 207 24.88 -2.58 4.05
C LEU A 207 23.61 -2.10 4.77
N SER A 208 23.67 -1.89 6.09
CA SER A 208 22.53 -1.37 6.86
C SER A 208 22.21 0.08 6.45
N GLU A 209 23.22 0.91 6.22
CA GLU A 209 23.03 2.28 5.71
C GLU A 209 22.43 2.27 4.30
N GLN A 210 22.90 1.38 3.41
CA GLN A 210 22.34 1.22 2.06
C GLN A 210 20.89 0.71 2.10
N LEU A 211 20.60 -0.27 2.98
CA LEU A 211 19.27 -0.82 3.16
C LEU A 211 18.30 0.27 3.61
N TYR A 212 18.73 1.12 4.55
CA TYR A 212 17.92 2.23 5.04
C TYR A 212 17.56 3.23 3.92
N GLU A 213 18.49 3.58 3.03
CA GLU A 213 18.19 4.44 1.87
C GLU A 213 17.16 3.80 0.91
N VAL A 214 17.27 2.49 0.69
CA VAL A 214 16.30 1.75 -0.11
C VAL A 214 14.93 1.70 0.60
N GLU A 215 14.90 1.49 1.91
CA GLU A 215 13.67 1.53 2.72
C GLU A 215 12.99 2.89 2.64
N LEU A 216 13.73 3.99 2.76
CA LEU A 216 13.18 5.34 2.63
C LEU A 216 12.59 5.60 1.24
N ARG A 217 13.29 5.18 0.18
CA ARG A 217 12.77 5.27 -1.19
C ARG A 217 11.50 4.45 -1.33
N PHE A 218 11.49 3.22 -0.82
CA PHE A 218 10.36 2.30 -0.92
C PHE A 218 9.16 2.83 -0.11
N GLU A 219 9.38 3.42 1.07
CA GLU A 219 8.33 4.08 1.87
C GLU A 219 7.71 5.21 1.07
N ARG A 220 8.51 6.14 0.56
CA ARG A 220 8.04 7.28 -0.25
C ARG A 220 7.26 6.83 -1.49
N ASN A 221 7.68 5.74 -2.13
CA ASN A 221 6.99 5.22 -3.31
C ASN A 221 5.67 4.54 -2.91
N SER A 222 5.63 3.86 -1.77
CA SER A 222 4.42 3.24 -1.21
C SER A 222 3.41 4.29 -0.77
N GLU A 223 3.87 5.40 -0.18
CA GLU A 223 3.07 6.56 0.15
C GLU A 223 2.44 7.18 -1.11
N ARG A 224 3.26 7.43 -2.14
CA ARG A 224 2.76 7.94 -3.44
C ARG A 224 1.75 6.98 -4.07
N ALA A 225 2.01 5.67 -4.00
CA ALA A 225 1.10 4.66 -4.50
C ALA A 225 -0.24 4.71 -3.76
N LEU A 226 -0.23 4.70 -2.42
CA LEU A 226 -1.43 4.75 -1.58
C LEU A 226 -2.25 6.00 -1.89
N GLU A 227 -1.61 7.15 -1.98
CA GLU A 227 -2.27 8.44 -2.26
C GLU A 227 -2.78 8.56 -3.70
N SER A 228 -2.24 7.76 -4.63
CA SER A 228 -2.70 7.72 -6.03
C SER A 228 -3.96 6.88 -6.24
N ILE A 229 -4.36 6.07 -5.23
CA ILE A 229 -5.55 5.24 -5.32
C ILE A 229 -6.79 6.14 -5.44
N VAL A 230 -7.59 5.89 -6.45
CA VAL A 230 -8.80 6.69 -6.74
C VAL A 230 -9.78 6.56 -5.58
N ASN A 231 -10.25 7.70 -5.06
CA ASN A 231 -11.15 7.75 -3.89
C ASN A 231 -10.61 7.01 -2.66
N VAL A 232 -9.27 6.99 -2.47
CA VAL A 232 -8.65 6.29 -1.36
C VAL A 232 -9.28 6.69 -0.02
N ARG A 233 -9.75 5.69 0.71
CA ARG A 233 -10.05 5.83 2.14
C ARG A 233 -8.79 5.43 2.90
N ALA A 234 -7.91 6.40 3.12
CA ALA A 234 -6.64 6.17 3.79
C ALA A 234 -6.86 5.46 5.15
N PRO A 235 -6.09 4.40 5.45
CA PRO A 235 -6.22 3.69 6.72
C PRO A 235 -6.01 4.61 7.93
N GLU A 236 -6.82 4.46 8.97
CA GLU A 236 -6.80 5.32 10.16
C GLU A 236 -5.43 5.35 10.85
N ALA A 237 -4.78 4.19 10.99
CA ALA A 237 -3.44 4.08 11.56
C ALA A 237 -2.39 4.91 10.80
N TYR A 238 -2.54 5.00 9.47
CA TYR A 238 -1.66 5.81 8.65
C TYR A 238 -1.94 7.31 8.81
N LEU A 239 -3.20 7.71 8.90
CA LEU A 239 -3.57 9.11 9.20
C LEU A 239 -3.08 9.56 10.57
N MET A 240 -3.14 8.67 11.56
CA MET A 240 -2.59 8.91 12.91
C MET A 240 -1.08 9.10 12.85
N TYR A 241 -0.36 8.22 12.15
CA TYR A 241 1.09 8.36 11.91
C TYR A 241 1.45 9.72 11.27
N LEU A 242 0.74 10.13 10.21
CA LEU A 242 0.99 11.43 9.59
C LEU A 242 0.71 12.59 10.56
N SER A 243 -0.31 12.46 11.41
CA SER A 243 -0.67 13.49 12.40
C SER A 243 0.40 13.62 13.49
N GLU A 244 0.94 12.50 13.99
CA GLU A 244 2.06 12.47 14.94
C GLU A 244 3.33 13.08 14.33
N GLU A 245 3.63 12.77 13.07
CA GLU A 245 4.76 13.37 12.35
C GLU A 245 4.58 14.89 12.18
N LEU A 246 3.36 15.35 11.91
CA LEU A 246 3.04 16.78 11.81
C LEU A 246 3.20 17.49 13.16
N GLU A 247 2.79 16.86 14.26
CA GLU A 247 2.97 17.40 15.61
C GLU A 247 4.46 17.57 15.94
N LYS A 248 5.29 16.56 15.64
CA LYS A 248 6.76 16.65 15.80
C LYS A 248 7.37 17.77 14.96
N LEU A 249 6.95 17.93 13.69
CA LEU A 249 7.38 19.06 12.87
C LEU A 249 6.94 20.40 13.50
N GLY A 250 5.75 20.45 14.09
CA GLY A 250 5.27 21.62 14.83
C GLY A 250 6.19 22.01 15.98
N VAL A 251 6.69 21.03 16.75
CA VAL A 251 7.69 21.27 17.81
C VAL A 251 8.97 21.86 17.23
N CYS A 252 9.43 21.36 16.08
CA CYS A 252 10.61 21.89 15.37
C CYS A 252 10.40 23.32 14.87
N VAL A 253 9.18 23.68 14.41
CA VAL A 253 8.84 25.05 14.00
C VAL A 253 9.04 26.04 15.15
N TRP A 254 8.63 25.65 16.37
CA TRP A 254 8.77 26.48 17.57
C TRP A 254 10.19 26.53 18.11
N ASN A 255 10.95 25.44 18.03
CA ASN A 255 12.32 25.33 18.54
C ASN A 255 13.30 24.79 17.48
N PRO A 256 13.66 25.58 16.44
CA PRO A 256 14.58 25.12 15.40
C PRO A 256 15.97 24.75 15.94
N ASP A 257 16.45 25.41 16.99
CA ASP A 257 17.76 25.14 17.61
C ASP A 257 17.86 23.74 18.26
N ARG A 258 16.72 23.09 18.48
CA ARG A 258 16.62 21.73 19.05
C ARG A 258 16.16 20.69 18.04
N VAL A 259 16.33 20.98 16.74
CA VAL A 259 15.89 20.07 15.68
C VAL A 259 16.56 18.69 15.76
N GLU A 260 17.79 18.63 16.29
CA GLU A 260 18.52 17.36 16.49
C GLU A 260 17.82 16.42 17.49
N ASP A 261 17.08 16.97 18.47
CA ASP A 261 16.32 16.19 19.45
C ASP A 261 15.20 15.37 18.78
N ALA A 262 14.75 15.76 17.58
CA ALA A 262 13.74 15.03 16.81
C ALA A 262 14.27 13.71 16.23
N GLY A 263 15.58 13.51 16.22
CA GLY A 263 16.25 12.30 15.74
C GLY A 263 16.58 12.33 14.25
N HIS A 264 17.74 11.77 13.92
CA HIS A 264 18.30 11.80 12.56
C HIS A 264 17.37 11.20 11.49
N ASP A 265 16.70 10.09 11.79
CA ASP A 265 15.80 9.40 10.84
C ASP A 265 14.56 10.21 10.50
N PHE A 266 14.05 10.98 11.45
CA PHE A 266 12.94 11.91 11.23
C PHE A 266 13.37 13.04 10.30
N LEU A 267 14.53 13.65 10.58
CA LEU A 267 15.05 14.74 9.75
C LEU A 267 15.33 14.30 8.32
N ARG A 268 15.93 13.12 8.13
CA ARG A 268 16.23 12.59 6.80
C ARG A 268 14.95 12.29 5.99
N ARG A 269 13.90 11.76 6.64
CA ARG A 269 12.58 11.53 6.00
C ARG A 269 11.99 12.82 5.45
N HIS A 270 12.04 13.90 6.23
CA HIS A 270 11.51 15.22 5.87
C HIS A 270 12.49 16.11 5.08
N GLY A 271 13.70 15.61 4.76
CA GLY A 271 14.70 16.37 4.01
C GLY A 271 15.29 17.56 4.78
N ILE A 272 15.27 17.49 6.11
CA ILE A 272 15.81 18.52 7.01
C ILE A 272 17.26 18.20 7.34
N ARG A 273 18.11 19.20 7.23
CA ARG A 273 19.55 19.11 7.50
C ARG A 273 19.89 19.95 8.71
N ALA A 274 20.13 19.31 9.85
CA ALA A 274 20.45 19.98 11.12
C ALA A 274 21.72 20.85 11.04
N ASP A 275 22.65 20.52 10.14
CA ASP A 275 23.88 21.28 9.88
C ASP A 275 23.67 22.53 9.01
N SER A 276 22.44 22.80 8.56
CA SER A 276 22.13 23.95 7.72
C SER A 276 22.25 25.27 8.49
N PRO A 277 22.60 26.39 7.83
CA PRO A 277 22.52 27.72 8.43
C PRO A 277 21.11 28.00 8.99
N PRO A 278 20.96 28.74 10.10
CA PRO A 278 19.68 28.89 10.81
C PRO A 278 18.49 29.28 9.91
N ALA A 279 18.67 30.26 9.01
CA ALA A 279 17.60 30.69 8.10
C ALA A 279 17.18 29.61 7.09
N GLU A 280 18.13 28.79 6.63
CA GLU A 280 17.85 27.67 5.71
C GLU A 280 17.22 26.50 6.47
N LEU A 281 17.66 26.22 7.69
CA LEU A 281 17.06 25.22 8.57
C LEU A 281 15.59 25.56 8.87
N GLU A 282 15.29 26.81 9.24
CA GLU A 282 13.91 27.25 9.47
C GLU A 282 13.04 27.08 8.22
N LYS A 283 13.57 27.40 7.04
CA LYS A 283 12.87 27.22 5.77
C LYS A 283 12.61 25.75 5.44
N GLN A 284 13.57 24.87 5.70
CA GLN A 284 13.38 23.42 5.53
C GLN A 284 12.27 22.88 6.43
N ILE A 285 12.29 23.25 7.71
CA ILE A 285 11.25 22.86 8.69
C ILE A 285 9.88 23.41 8.26
N GLU A 286 9.81 24.67 7.84
CA GLU A 286 8.57 25.30 7.37
C GLU A 286 8.01 24.58 6.14
N ASN A 287 8.85 24.29 5.14
CA ASN A 287 8.45 23.57 3.93
C ASN A 287 7.98 22.15 4.26
N ALA A 288 8.70 21.43 5.13
CA ALA A 288 8.31 20.09 5.56
C ALA A 288 6.94 20.10 6.25
N TYR A 289 6.72 21.05 7.18
CA TYR A 289 5.44 21.18 7.89
C TYR A 289 4.30 21.47 6.91
N LYS A 290 4.47 22.45 6.02
CA LYS A 290 3.45 22.84 5.03
C LYS A 290 3.12 21.68 4.09
N SER A 291 4.14 21.02 3.56
CA SER A 291 3.97 19.87 2.67
C SER A 291 3.21 18.72 3.34
N LEU A 292 3.51 18.41 4.61
CA LEU A 292 2.80 17.37 5.35
C LEU A 292 1.38 17.78 5.73
N ASP A 293 1.17 19.05 6.11
CA ASP A 293 -0.15 19.60 6.41
C ASP A 293 -1.07 19.53 5.17
N GLU A 294 -0.59 20.00 4.02
CA GLU A 294 -1.30 19.93 2.74
C GLU A 294 -1.63 18.50 2.33
N ARG A 295 -0.69 17.58 2.55
CA ARG A 295 -0.89 16.15 2.32
C ARG A 295 -2.02 15.58 3.18
N ILE A 296 -2.04 15.85 4.47
CA ILE A 296 -3.11 15.39 5.37
C ILE A 296 -4.45 16.05 5.01
N VAL A 297 -4.46 17.33 4.62
CA VAL A 297 -5.65 18.03 4.12
C VAL A 297 -6.22 17.31 2.89
N ARG A 298 -5.38 16.92 1.93
CA ARG A 298 -5.83 16.16 0.74
C ARG A 298 -6.44 14.80 1.12
N LEU A 299 -5.90 14.10 2.11
CA LEU A 299 -6.36 12.78 2.51
C LEU A 299 -7.63 12.79 3.37
N CYS A 300 -7.80 13.80 4.23
CA CYS A 300 -8.87 13.83 5.23
C CYS A 300 -9.91 14.93 4.99
N GLY A 301 -9.63 15.90 4.13
CA GLY A 301 -10.49 17.08 3.92
C GLY A 301 -10.55 18.05 5.13
N ARG A 302 -9.64 17.93 6.10
CA ARG A 302 -9.59 18.85 7.25
C ARG A 302 -9.12 20.24 6.84
N ARG A 303 -9.30 21.23 7.71
CA ARG A 303 -8.70 22.57 7.51
C ARG A 303 -7.17 22.51 7.70
N PRO A 304 -6.39 23.28 6.92
CA PRO A 304 -4.94 23.40 7.10
C PRO A 304 -4.62 24.05 8.44
N TYR A 305 -3.52 23.62 9.07
CA TYR A 305 -3.02 24.15 10.35
C TYR A 305 -1.82 25.07 10.19
N ALA A 306 -1.14 25.02 9.03
CA ALA A 306 0.07 25.82 8.78
C ALA A 306 -0.16 27.31 9.04
N ASP A 307 -1.23 27.90 8.52
CA ASP A 307 -1.49 29.33 8.66
C ASP A 307 -1.62 29.77 10.12
N GLU A 308 -2.34 29.00 10.94
CA GLU A 308 -2.51 29.27 12.36
C GLU A 308 -1.19 29.13 13.12
N LEU A 309 -0.41 28.09 12.83
CA LEU A 309 0.89 27.83 13.46
C LEU A 309 1.88 28.97 13.17
N PHE A 310 2.08 29.32 11.90
CA PHE A 310 3.06 30.35 11.52
C PHE A 310 2.60 31.78 11.85
N ALA A 311 1.30 32.03 11.94
CA ALA A 311 0.78 33.27 12.52
C ALA A 311 1.07 33.34 14.03
N GLY A 312 0.90 32.23 14.74
CA GLY A 312 1.26 32.10 16.15
C GLY A 312 2.74 32.38 16.41
N LYS A 313 3.64 31.79 15.60
CA LYS A 313 5.10 31.99 15.70
C LYS A 313 5.46 33.47 15.57
N ARG A 314 4.95 34.15 14.53
CA ARG A 314 5.19 35.58 14.29
C ARG A 314 4.78 36.46 15.47
N ARG A 315 3.62 36.20 16.08
CA ARG A 315 3.13 36.96 17.25
C ARG A 315 4.01 36.79 18.49
N GLN A 316 4.69 35.66 18.66
CA GLN A 316 5.63 35.46 19.78
C GLN A 316 7.00 36.10 19.50
N SER A 317 7.39 36.19 18.22
CA SER A 317 8.62 36.88 17.79
C SER A 317 8.50 38.41 17.81
N GLU A 318 7.27 38.95 17.73
CA GLU A 318 7.00 40.38 17.89
C GLU A 318 7.23 40.80 19.35
N PRO A 319 8.15 41.74 19.64
CA PRO A 319 8.29 42.28 20.98
C PRO A 319 6.99 42.97 21.38
N GLN A 320 6.44 42.65 22.57
CA GLN A 320 5.32 43.38 23.18
C GLN A 320 5.70 44.86 23.41
N HIS A 321 5.63 45.69 22.38
CA HIS A 321 5.88 47.13 22.47
C HIS A 321 4.62 47.95 22.79
N GLU A 322 3.48 47.31 23.09
CA GLU A 322 2.20 48.01 23.30
C GLU A 322 1.56 47.89 24.70
N LYS A 323 2.30 47.43 25.72
CA LYS A 323 1.81 47.50 27.13
C LYS A 323 2.51 48.53 28.02
N LYS A 324 3.34 49.42 27.46
CA LYS A 324 4.04 50.48 28.23
C LYS A 324 3.72 51.93 27.83
N GLN A 325 2.64 52.19 27.08
CA GLN A 325 2.23 53.58 26.77
C GLN A 325 1.02 54.11 27.58
N TYR A 326 0.41 53.32 28.46
CA TYR A 326 -0.67 53.78 29.36
C TYR A 326 -0.23 54.01 30.83
N ALA A 327 1.05 54.24 31.08
CA ALA A 327 1.56 54.54 32.44
C ALA A 327 2.32 55.88 32.54
N GLN A 328 2.06 56.83 31.65
CA GLN A 328 2.53 58.21 31.78
C GLN A 328 1.42 59.23 31.50
N ARG A 329 0.41 59.28 32.37
CA ARG A 329 -0.32 60.53 32.67
C ARG A 329 -0.64 60.59 34.17
N GLN A 330 -0.16 61.70 34.75
CA GLN A 330 -0.16 62.21 36.13
C GLN A 330 -1.30 61.82 37.11
N PRO A 331 -1.07 61.93 38.45
CA PRO A 331 -2.00 61.48 39.49
C PRO A 331 -3.30 62.31 39.55
N PRO A 332 -4.45 61.71 39.97
CA PRO A 332 -5.68 62.47 40.16
C PRO A 332 -5.55 63.42 41.36
N GLN A 333 -5.65 64.73 41.10
CA GLN A 333 -6.01 65.70 42.14
C GLN A 333 -7.50 65.51 42.48
N LEU A 334 -7.78 65.14 43.73
CA LEU A 334 -9.14 65.11 44.28
C LEU A 334 -9.65 66.55 44.51
N PRO A 335 -10.85 66.92 44.00
CA PRO A 335 -11.43 68.22 44.27
C PRO A 335 -11.95 68.35 45.71
N LYS A 336 -11.72 69.55 46.27
CA LYS A 336 -12.15 70.01 47.58
C LYS A 336 -13.65 69.77 47.82
N GLN A 337 -13.97 69.02 48.88
CA GLN A 337 -15.30 68.99 49.48
C GLN A 337 -15.61 70.38 50.06
N LYS A 338 -16.67 71.02 49.56
CA LYS A 338 -17.30 72.18 50.22
C LYS A 338 -18.28 71.67 51.26
N SER A 339 -18.06 72.13 52.49
CA SER A 339 -18.84 71.92 53.70
C SER A 339 -20.17 72.68 53.69
N ARG A 340 -21.21 72.06 54.25
CA ARG A 340 -22.39 72.62 54.94
C ARG A 340 -23.09 71.39 55.57
N GLY A 341 -23.18 71.15 56.87
CA GLY A 341 -23.03 71.97 58.06
C GLY A 341 -24.30 71.78 58.90
N MET A 342 -24.26 70.94 59.95
CA MET A 342 -24.94 71.18 61.24
C MET A 342 -24.62 70.07 62.25
N LYS A 343 -23.93 70.46 63.32
CA LYS A 343 -23.88 69.86 64.67
C LYS A 343 -25.12 70.33 65.46
N PRO A 344 -25.28 70.00 66.76
CA PRO A 344 -25.03 68.76 67.51
C PRO A 344 -26.21 68.43 68.48
N SER A 345 -26.14 67.29 69.18
CA SER A 345 -26.62 67.07 70.58
C SER A 345 -26.74 65.54 70.81
N PHE A 346 -26.21 64.86 71.82
CA PHE A 346 -25.57 65.21 73.10
C PHE A 346 -24.37 64.27 73.33
#